data_AF-A0A496Y5W0-F1
#
_entry.id   AF-A0A496Y5W0-F1
#
_cell.length_a   1.000
_cell.length_b   1.000
_cell.length_c   1.000
_cell.angle_alpha   90.00
_cell.angle_beta   90.00
_cell.angle_gamma   90.00
#
_symmetry.space_group_name_H-M   'P 1'
#
loop_
_entity.id
_entity.type
_entity.pdbx_description
1 polymer ?
#
loop_
_entity_poly.entity_id
_entity_poly.type
_entity_poly.pdbx_seq_one_letter_code
_entity_poly.pdbx_strand_id
1 'polypeptide(L)'
;MKKREALNRYVKNHYGMELSEFIKQKVEGESLYDYEIAHMLHVSSYYVCKLRKALGIQRSDGFSRRFEETYGPDAVERFKKCTMVFKYASKASRVGGREYFRINNVRSSKIDFDFVLLSVTREKRNNFFIIPRRYMPKTNTALILGGEPNRGKYAQFKEAWGILTQTSNLGEVSQ
;
A
#
# COMPACT_ATOMS: atom_id res chain seq x y z
N MET A 1 -33.89 -3.75 -20.51
CA MET A 1 -33.47 -2.57 -21.31
C MET A 1 -33.85 -1.22 -20.68
N LYS A 2 -35.11 -0.97 -20.30
CA LYS A 2 -35.61 0.34 -19.79
C LYS A 2 -34.83 1.01 -18.64
N LYS A 3 -34.24 0.26 -17.70
CA LYS A 3 -33.51 0.83 -16.54
C LYS A 3 -32.19 1.50 -16.92
N ARG A 4 -31.47 0.99 -17.92
CA ARG A 4 -30.16 1.53 -18.32
C ARG A 4 -30.30 2.85 -19.07
N GLU A 5 -31.30 2.97 -19.93
CA GLU A 5 -31.62 4.21 -20.65
C GLU A 5 -32.10 5.32 -19.72
N ALA A 6 -32.91 4.98 -18.71
CA ALA A 6 -33.31 5.93 -17.67
C ALA A 6 -32.10 6.46 -16.90
N LEU A 7 -31.19 5.55 -16.49
CA LEU A 7 -29.96 5.94 -15.82
C LEU A 7 -29.02 6.76 -16.73
N ASN A 8 -28.94 6.41 -18.01
CA ASN A 8 -28.14 7.16 -18.98
C ASN A 8 -28.67 8.60 -19.13
N ARG A 9 -29.99 8.77 -19.22
CA ARG A 9 -30.61 10.11 -19.24
C ARG A 9 -30.35 10.88 -17.95
N TYR A 10 -30.45 10.23 -16.79
CA TYR A 10 -30.11 10.85 -15.51
C TYR A 10 -28.66 11.34 -15.51
N VAL A 11 -27.70 10.49 -15.87
CA VAL A 11 -26.28 10.86 -15.90
C VAL A 11 -26.01 11.97 -16.89
N LYS A 12 -26.61 11.90 -18.08
CA LYS A 12 -26.47 12.94 -19.10
C LYS A 12 -27.00 14.29 -18.64
N ASN A 13 -28.16 14.31 -17.99
CA ASN A 13 -28.77 15.55 -17.49
C ASN A 13 -28.02 16.14 -16.29
N HIS A 14 -27.50 15.31 -15.39
CA HIS A 14 -26.84 15.78 -14.16
C HIS A 14 -25.33 16.04 -14.31
N TYR A 15 -24.65 15.28 -15.17
CA TYR A 15 -23.18 15.31 -15.30
C TYR A 15 -22.71 15.66 -16.71
N GLY A 16 -23.61 15.83 -17.68
CA GLY A 16 -23.26 16.28 -19.04
C GLY A 16 -22.50 15.25 -19.87
N MET A 17 -22.49 13.97 -19.47
CA MET A 17 -21.73 12.91 -20.13
C MET A 17 -22.53 11.60 -20.21
N GLU A 18 -22.07 10.65 -21.03
CA GLU A 18 -22.70 9.34 -21.14
C GLU A 18 -22.38 8.44 -19.92
N LEU A 19 -23.27 7.52 -19.57
CA LEU A 19 -23.12 6.64 -18.41
C LEU A 19 -21.80 5.86 -18.44
N SER A 20 -21.34 5.41 -19.61
CA SER A 20 -20.07 4.69 -19.72
C SER A 20 -18.87 5.59 -19.37
N GLU A 21 -18.91 6.83 -19.81
CA GLU A 21 -17.86 7.82 -19.58
C GLU A 21 -17.83 8.24 -18.10
N PHE A 22 -19.02 8.46 -17.51
CA PHE A 22 -19.17 8.70 -16.08
C PHE A 22 -18.58 7.57 -15.24
N ILE A 23 -18.97 6.31 -15.49
CA ILE A 23 -18.44 5.18 -14.71
C ILE A 23 -16.92 5.08 -14.88
N LYS A 24 -16.41 5.28 -16.10
CA LYS A 24 -14.97 5.24 -16.35
C LYS A 24 -14.22 6.33 -15.59
N GLN A 25 -14.68 7.58 -15.68
CA GLN A 25 -14.06 8.70 -14.96
C GLN A 25 -14.08 8.48 -13.45
N LYS A 26 -15.22 8.06 -12.88
CA LYS A 26 -15.34 7.85 -11.43
C LYS A 26 -14.49 6.69 -10.93
N VAL A 27 -14.35 5.61 -11.70
CA VAL A 27 -13.55 4.45 -11.29
C VAL A 27 -12.06 4.65 -11.54
N GLU A 28 -11.68 5.12 -12.73
CA GLU A 28 -10.27 5.20 -13.15
C GLU A 28 -9.64 6.55 -12.83
N GLY A 29 -10.38 7.64 -12.99
CA GLY A 29 -9.90 9.00 -12.72
C GLY A 29 -9.97 9.37 -11.23
N GLU A 30 -11.10 9.09 -10.59
CA GLU A 30 -11.34 9.47 -9.18
C GLU A 30 -11.16 8.31 -8.18
N SER A 31 -10.89 7.10 -8.66
CA SER A 31 -10.69 5.92 -7.81
C SER A 31 -11.85 5.63 -6.84
N LEU A 32 -13.09 5.94 -7.24
CA LEU A 32 -14.28 5.67 -6.46
C LEU A 32 -14.65 4.18 -6.48
N TYR A 33 -15.13 3.70 -5.34
CA TYR A 33 -15.67 2.36 -5.18
C TYR A 33 -17.11 2.27 -5.72
N ASP A 34 -17.49 1.04 -6.13
CA ASP A 34 -18.83 0.75 -6.67
C ASP A 34 -19.98 1.22 -5.75
N TYR A 35 -19.78 1.28 -4.42
CA TYR A 35 -20.79 1.74 -3.47
C TYR A 35 -20.93 3.27 -3.40
N GLU A 36 -19.85 4.01 -3.65
CA GLU A 36 -19.88 5.49 -3.68
C GLU A 36 -20.57 5.95 -4.95
N ILE A 37 -20.21 5.35 -6.08
CA ILE A 37 -20.88 5.58 -7.37
C ILE A 37 -22.36 5.20 -7.26
N ALA A 38 -22.69 4.11 -6.56
CA ALA A 38 -24.07 3.71 -6.34
C ALA A 38 -24.86 4.74 -5.52
N HIS A 39 -24.21 5.38 -4.54
CA HIS A 39 -24.80 6.48 -3.78
C HIS A 39 -25.08 7.69 -4.68
N MET A 40 -24.12 8.08 -5.53
CA MET A 40 -24.28 9.20 -6.50
C MET A 40 -25.39 8.97 -7.53
N LEU A 41 -25.61 7.71 -7.90
CA LEU A 41 -26.59 7.29 -8.91
C LEU A 41 -27.92 6.84 -8.29
N HIS A 42 -28.04 6.82 -6.96
CA HIS A 42 -29.19 6.28 -6.23
C HIS A 42 -29.61 4.87 -6.68
N VAL A 43 -28.63 3.99 -6.90
CA VAL A 43 -28.83 2.58 -7.27
C VAL A 43 -28.11 1.65 -6.29
N SER A 44 -28.24 0.33 -6.46
CA SER A 44 -27.47 -0.61 -5.66
C SER A 44 -26.01 -0.72 -6.13
N SER A 45 -25.09 -0.92 -5.20
CA SER A 45 -23.67 -1.20 -5.49
C SER A 45 -23.48 -2.43 -6.40
N TYR A 46 -24.36 -3.43 -6.25
CA TYR A 46 -24.42 -4.59 -7.13
C TYR A 46 -24.72 -4.21 -8.60
N TYR A 47 -25.62 -3.26 -8.82
CA TYR A 47 -25.95 -2.78 -10.16
C TYR A 47 -24.76 -2.07 -10.81
N VAL A 48 -24.07 -1.21 -10.06
CA VAL A 48 -22.83 -0.56 -10.52
C VAL A 48 -21.75 -1.59 -10.84
N CYS A 49 -21.55 -2.60 -9.99
CA CYS A 49 -20.59 -3.68 -10.25
C CYS A 49 -20.89 -4.42 -11.56
N LYS A 50 -22.17 -4.77 -11.81
CA LYS A 50 -22.60 -5.38 -13.07
C LYS A 50 -22.34 -4.47 -14.27
N LEU A 51 -22.69 -3.18 -14.14
CA LEU A 51 -22.51 -2.19 -15.20
C LEU A 51 -21.03 -2.01 -15.54
N ARG A 52 -20.18 -1.83 -14.54
CA ARG A 52 -18.73 -1.69 -14.69
C ARG A 52 -18.12 -2.89 -15.40
N LYS A 53 -18.46 -4.11 -14.98
CA LYS A 53 -18.01 -5.35 -15.64
C LYS A 53 -18.48 -5.44 -17.09
N ALA A 54 -19.74 -5.09 -17.37
CA ALA A 54 -20.28 -5.08 -18.73
C ALA A 54 -19.63 -4.04 -19.65
N LEU A 55 -19.02 -3.00 -19.09
CA LEU A 55 -18.26 -1.96 -19.80
C LEU A 55 -16.76 -2.28 -19.90
N GLY A 56 -16.29 -3.39 -19.32
CA GLY A 56 -14.86 -3.74 -19.33
C GLY A 56 -13.99 -2.84 -18.44
N ILE A 57 -14.58 -2.05 -17.54
CA ILE A 57 -13.85 -1.09 -16.70
C ILE A 57 -13.24 -1.81 -15.50
N GLN A 58 -11.92 -1.70 -15.35
CA GLN A 58 -11.22 -2.27 -14.20
C GLN A 58 -11.25 -1.30 -13.02
N ARG A 59 -11.29 -1.83 -11.79
CA ARG A 59 -11.22 -0.98 -10.61
C ARG A 59 -9.82 -0.41 -10.49
N SER A 60 -9.71 0.82 -10.00
CA SER A 60 -8.46 1.29 -9.43
C SER A 60 -8.05 0.37 -8.27
N ASP A 61 -6.74 0.20 -8.09
CA ASP A 61 -6.22 -0.58 -6.99
C ASP A 61 -6.64 0.08 -5.66
N GLY A 62 -7.50 -0.60 -4.91
CA GLY A 62 -7.99 -0.11 -3.62
C GLY A 62 -6.86 0.09 -2.60
N PHE A 63 -5.68 -0.51 -2.83
CA PHE A 63 -4.49 -0.23 -2.04
C PHE A 63 -4.08 1.24 -2.12
N SER A 64 -3.92 1.80 -3.33
CA SER A 64 -3.40 3.15 -3.52
C SER A 64 -4.23 4.19 -2.77
N ARG A 65 -5.56 4.12 -2.93
CA ARG A 65 -6.48 5.04 -2.26
C ARG A 65 -6.40 4.92 -0.74
N ARG A 66 -6.47 3.71 -0.18
CA ARG A 66 -6.36 3.51 1.29
C ARG A 66 -5.01 3.96 1.82
N PHE A 67 -3.95 3.77 1.03
CA PHE A 67 -2.60 4.20 1.38
C PHE A 67 -2.51 5.72 1.46
N GLU A 68 -3.07 6.45 0.49
CA GLU A 68 -3.12 7.92 0.50
C GLU A 68 -4.08 8.48 1.55
N GLU A 69 -5.23 7.85 1.79
CA GLU A 69 -6.14 8.21 2.90
C GLU A 69 -5.43 8.08 4.26
N THR A 70 -4.54 7.09 4.41
CA THR A 70 -3.82 6.85 5.67
C THR A 70 -2.58 7.73 5.82
N TYR A 71 -1.80 7.91 4.75
CA TYR A 71 -0.47 8.53 4.82
C TYR A 71 -0.35 9.88 4.10
N GLY A 72 -1.46 10.39 3.55
CA GLY A 72 -1.57 11.70 2.91
C GLY A 72 -1.51 11.65 1.37
N PRO A 73 -1.86 12.77 0.71
CA PRO A 73 -1.75 12.92 -0.74
C PRO A 73 -0.35 12.59 -1.25
N ASP A 74 -0.26 12.02 -2.45
CA ASP A 74 0.99 11.63 -3.13
C ASP A 74 1.83 10.58 -2.40
N ALA A 75 1.29 9.94 -1.34
CA ALA A 75 2.01 8.91 -0.60
C ALA A 75 2.40 7.72 -1.50
N VAL A 76 1.55 7.33 -2.45
CA VAL A 76 1.84 6.25 -3.40
C VAL A 76 2.94 6.66 -4.38
N GLU A 77 2.93 7.90 -4.86
CA GLU A 77 3.98 8.40 -5.74
C GLU A 77 5.33 8.42 -5.02
N ARG A 78 5.36 8.91 -3.78
CA ARG A 78 6.56 8.89 -2.92
C ARG A 78 7.05 7.46 -2.65
N PHE A 79 6.13 6.54 -2.38
CA PHE A 79 6.45 5.13 -2.23
C PHE A 79 7.10 4.54 -3.49
N LYS A 80 6.56 4.82 -4.69
CA LYS A 80 7.11 4.33 -5.97
C LYS A 80 8.50 4.87 -6.29
N LYS A 81 8.89 6.03 -5.75
CA LYS A 81 10.23 6.61 -5.92
C LYS A 81 11.29 5.96 -5.02
N CYS A 82 10.87 5.21 -3.99
CA CYS A 82 11.81 4.55 -3.08
C CYS A 82 12.38 3.27 -3.71
N THR A 83 13.71 3.13 -3.67
CA THR A 83 14.35 1.87 -4.03
C THR A 83 14.37 0.94 -2.83
N MET A 84 13.74 -0.23 -2.97
CA MET A 84 13.50 -1.14 -1.86
C MET A 84 14.12 -2.52 -2.11
N VAL A 85 14.77 -3.07 -1.08
CA VAL A 85 15.17 -4.48 -1.06
C VAL A 85 14.15 -5.25 -0.22
N PHE A 86 13.49 -6.22 -0.85
CA PHE A 86 12.59 -7.12 -0.14
C PHE A 86 13.34 -8.30 0.48
N LYS A 87 13.04 -8.58 1.75
CA LYS A 87 13.53 -9.77 2.45
C LYS A 87 12.37 -10.45 3.17
N TYR A 88 12.50 -11.76 3.30
CA TYR A 88 11.50 -12.59 3.95
C TYR A 88 12.16 -13.50 4.97
N ALA A 89 11.53 -13.66 6.13
CA ALA A 89 11.95 -14.61 7.15
C ALA A 89 10.74 -15.31 7.78
N SER A 90 10.70 -16.64 7.73
CA SER A 90 9.66 -17.47 8.36
C SER A 90 10.18 -18.34 9.50
N LYS A 91 11.50 -18.55 9.58
CA LYS A 91 12.12 -19.43 10.58
C LYS A 91 12.72 -18.60 11.71
N ALA A 92 12.10 -18.66 12.89
CA ALA A 92 12.68 -18.12 14.10
C ALA A 92 13.79 -19.05 14.62
N SER A 93 14.87 -18.45 15.13
CA SER A 93 15.91 -19.12 15.91
C SER A 93 15.77 -18.71 17.38
N ARG A 94 15.89 -19.64 18.32
CA ARG A 94 15.82 -19.34 19.76
C ARG A 94 17.22 -19.23 20.34
N VAL A 95 17.53 -18.11 21.00
CA VAL A 95 18.79 -17.90 21.75
C VAL A 95 18.45 -17.26 23.09
N GLY A 96 18.85 -17.88 24.21
CA GLY A 96 18.59 -17.34 25.55
C GLY A 96 17.11 -17.02 25.84
N GLY A 97 16.18 -17.87 25.37
CA GLY A 97 14.74 -17.67 25.55
C GLY A 97 14.09 -16.61 24.65
N ARG A 98 14.84 -15.97 23.76
CA ARG A 98 14.33 -14.99 22.79
C ARG A 98 14.30 -15.55 21.38
N GLU A 99 13.35 -15.09 20.57
CA GLU A 99 13.21 -15.48 19.18
C GLU A 99 13.83 -14.43 18.24
N TYR A 100 14.61 -14.92 17.28
CA TYR A 100 15.38 -14.13 16.34
C TYR A 100 15.05 -14.55 14.91
N PHE A 101 14.91 -13.57 14.04
CA PHE A 101 14.86 -13.81 12.60
C PHE A 101 16.20 -13.39 12.02
N ARG A 102 16.92 -14.37 11.46
CA ARG A 102 18.20 -14.09 10.80
C ARG A 102 17.93 -13.58 9.40
N ILE A 103 18.54 -12.45 9.07
CA ILE A 103 18.59 -11.97 7.69
C ILE A 103 20.05 -11.93 7.29
N ASN A 104 20.40 -12.73 6.30
CA ASN A 104 21.72 -12.72 5.70
C ASN A 104 21.72 -11.76 4.50
N ASN A 105 22.90 -11.28 4.11
CA ASN A 105 23.15 -10.77 2.75
C ASN A 105 22.29 -9.56 2.36
N VAL A 106 22.17 -8.57 3.25
CA VAL A 106 21.49 -7.30 2.93
C VAL A 106 22.46 -6.31 2.27
N ARG A 107 23.73 -6.28 2.69
CA ARG A 107 24.77 -5.44 2.07
C ARG A 107 25.42 -6.03 0.82
N SER A 108 25.13 -7.28 0.46
CA SER A 108 25.68 -7.93 -0.74
C SER A 108 24.86 -7.66 -2.00
N SER A 109 23.76 -6.89 -1.91
CA SER A 109 23.09 -6.40 -3.12
C SER A 109 24.00 -5.37 -3.77
N LYS A 110 24.36 -5.58 -5.04
CA LYS A 110 25.07 -4.58 -5.88
C LYS A 110 24.23 -3.33 -6.19
N ILE A 111 23.04 -3.23 -5.59
CA ILE A 111 22.01 -2.26 -5.89
C ILE A 111 21.92 -1.31 -4.70
N ASP A 112 21.96 -0.01 -4.99
CA ASP A 112 21.70 1.02 -4.00
C ASP A 112 20.22 1.00 -3.60
N PHE A 113 19.91 1.16 -2.31
CA PHE A 113 18.52 1.10 -1.83
C PHE A 113 18.29 2.05 -0.67
N ASP A 114 17.07 2.58 -0.58
CA ASP A 114 16.63 3.49 0.48
C ASP A 114 16.12 2.73 1.71
N PHE A 115 15.41 1.62 1.47
CA PHE A 115 14.76 0.84 2.51
C PHE A 115 14.93 -0.66 2.29
N VAL A 116 14.90 -1.40 3.40
CA VAL A 116 14.58 -2.82 3.38
C VAL A 116 13.17 -3.01 3.88
N LEU A 117 12.36 -3.68 3.06
CA LEU A 117 11.08 -4.21 3.48
C LEU A 117 11.27 -5.66 3.88
N LEU A 118 11.19 -5.90 5.18
CA LEU A 118 11.23 -7.25 5.73
C LEU A 118 9.82 -7.72 6.05
N SER A 119 9.42 -8.83 5.44
CA SER A 119 8.23 -9.58 5.83
C SER A 119 8.61 -10.73 6.75
N VAL A 120 7.98 -10.79 7.92
CA VAL A 120 8.13 -11.88 8.89
C VAL A 120 6.80 -12.55 9.14
N THR A 121 6.70 -13.82 8.77
CA THR A 121 5.50 -14.61 8.98
C THR A 121 5.57 -15.37 10.29
N ARG A 122 4.57 -15.19 11.14
CA ARG A 122 4.35 -15.94 12.37
C ARG A 122 2.87 -16.28 12.50
N GLU A 123 2.53 -17.54 12.75
CA GLU A 123 1.15 -17.97 13.07
C GLU A 123 0.11 -17.45 12.04
N LYS A 124 0.45 -17.52 10.74
CA LYS A 124 -0.36 -17.02 9.61
C LYS A 124 -0.55 -15.49 9.55
N ARG A 125 0.18 -14.71 10.35
CA ARG A 125 0.26 -13.25 10.26
C ARG A 125 1.60 -12.82 9.71
N ASN A 126 1.57 -11.87 8.77
CA ASN A 126 2.76 -11.19 8.28
C ASN A 126 2.94 -9.91 9.07
N ASN A 127 4.13 -9.72 9.63
CA ASN A 127 4.56 -8.44 10.18
C ASN A 127 5.59 -7.85 9.22
N PHE A 128 5.43 -6.58 8.90
CA PHE A 128 6.35 -5.86 8.03
C PHE A 128 7.24 -4.95 8.85
N PHE A 129 8.52 -4.89 8.48
CA PHE A 129 9.47 -3.93 9.02
C PHE A 129 10.04 -3.11 7.88
N ILE A 130 9.92 -1.79 8.00
CA ILE A 130 10.36 -0.82 6.99
C ILE A 130 11.59 -0.12 7.57
N ILE A 131 12.77 -0.62 7.22
CA ILE A 131 14.02 -0.20 7.87
C ILE A 131 14.82 0.66 6.88
N PRO A 132 15.07 1.95 7.17
CA PRO A 132 15.90 2.80 6.31
C PRO A 132 17.33 2.28 6.23
N ARG A 133 17.99 2.51 5.08
CA ARG A 133 19.38 2.11 4.81
C ARG A 133 20.34 2.49 5.93
N ARG A 134 20.22 3.72 6.47
CA ARG A 134 21.08 4.22 7.57
C ARG A 134 21.00 3.40 8.85
N TYR A 135 19.87 2.71 9.08
CA TYR A 135 19.67 1.85 10.24
C TYR A 135 20.04 0.39 9.97
N MET A 136 20.46 0.05 8.74
CA MET A 136 20.81 -1.33 8.39
C MET A 136 21.91 -1.91 9.27
N PRO A 137 21.72 -3.13 9.78
CA PRO A 137 22.78 -3.80 10.49
C PRO A 137 24.01 -4.06 9.61
N LYS A 138 25.18 -4.16 10.24
CA LYS A 138 26.35 -4.77 9.61
C LYS A 138 26.06 -6.28 9.40
N THR A 139 26.75 -6.91 8.45
CA THR A 139 26.58 -8.32 8.04
C THR A 139 26.39 -9.28 9.22
N ASN A 140 25.56 -10.33 9.05
CA ASN A 140 25.24 -11.35 10.06
C ASN A 140 24.48 -10.88 11.32
N THR A 141 23.80 -9.73 11.29
CA THR A 141 22.97 -9.33 12.42
C THR A 141 21.62 -10.05 12.41
N ALA A 142 21.31 -10.72 13.52
CA ALA A 142 19.97 -11.25 13.78
C ALA A 142 19.03 -10.11 14.19
N LEU A 143 17.85 -10.02 13.57
CA LEU A 143 16.83 -9.07 13.99
C LEU A 143 15.99 -9.68 15.11
N ILE A 144 15.94 -8.96 16.24
CA ILE A 144 14.98 -9.22 17.30
C ILE A 144 13.68 -8.57 16.88
N LEU A 145 12.70 -9.40 16.52
CA LEU A 145 11.38 -8.95 16.03
C LEU A 145 10.24 -9.38 16.97
N GLY A 146 10.57 -10.15 18.01
CA GLY A 146 9.65 -10.58 19.06
C GLY A 146 10.02 -9.94 20.40
N GLY A 147 9.16 -9.05 20.88
CA GLY A 147 9.27 -8.39 22.17
C GLY A 147 8.22 -7.28 22.30
N GLU A 148 7.94 -6.86 23.52
CA GLU A 148 7.17 -5.65 23.82
C GLU A 148 7.65 -4.44 22.99
N PRO A 149 6.81 -3.40 22.79
CA PRO A 149 7.10 -2.21 21.96
C PRO A 149 8.47 -1.54 22.15
N ASN A 150 9.21 -1.86 23.20
CA ASN A 150 10.50 -1.26 23.54
C ASN A 150 11.69 -2.24 23.58
N ARG A 151 11.54 -3.49 23.12
CA ARG A 151 12.62 -4.50 23.15
C ARG A 151 13.14 -4.86 21.77
N GLY A 152 13.99 -4.00 21.23
CA GLY A 152 14.82 -4.29 20.05
C GLY A 152 15.08 -3.05 19.20
N LYS A 153 16.32 -2.90 18.68
CA LYS A 153 16.73 -1.77 17.83
C LYS A 153 15.77 -1.47 16.65
N TYR A 154 15.07 -2.50 16.17
CA TYR A 154 14.20 -2.44 14.99
C TYR A 154 12.70 -2.46 15.31
N ALA A 155 12.31 -2.47 16.59
CA ALA A 155 10.89 -2.47 16.97
C ALA A 155 10.16 -1.23 16.43
N GLN A 156 10.82 -0.07 16.46
CA GLN A 156 10.32 1.20 15.90
C GLN A 156 10.03 1.17 14.40
N PHE A 157 10.55 0.18 13.67
CA PHE A 157 10.34 0.04 12.23
C PHE A 157 9.20 -0.93 11.87
N LYS A 158 8.56 -1.55 12.88
CA LYS A 158 7.43 -2.46 12.70
C LYS A 158 6.22 -1.67 12.19
N GLU A 159 5.67 -2.09 11.05
CA GLU A 159 4.55 -1.44 10.34
C GLU A 159 4.77 0.07 10.12
N ALA A 160 6.02 0.53 10.09
CA ALA A 160 6.39 1.93 9.97
C ALA A 160 6.29 2.45 8.51
N TRP A 161 5.18 2.15 7.84
CA TRP A 161 4.89 2.53 6.46
C TRP A 161 4.95 4.05 6.24
N GLY A 162 4.60 4.84 7.26
CA GLY A 162 4.67 6.30 7.20
C GLY A 162 6.09 6.87 7.01
N ILE A 163 7.15 6.08 7.25
CA ILE A 163 8.52 6.55 6.96
C ILE A 163 8.74 6.69 5.44
N LEU A 164 8.04 5.91 4.62
CA LEU A 164 8.16 5.94 3.15
C LEU A 164 7.61 7.23 2.55
N THR A 165 6.79 7.98 3.29
CA THR A 165 6.22 9.25 2.83
C THR A 165 7.02 10.47 3.26
N GLN A 166 7.97 10.32 4.18
CA GLN A 166 8.78 11.41 4.74
C GLN A 166 10.12 11.60 3.99
N THR A 167 10.50 10.67 3.12
CA THR A 167 11.83 10.63 2.50
C THR A 167 12.10 11.70 1.45
N SER A 168 11.09 12.46 1.02
CA SER A 168 11.26 13.59 0.09
C SER A 168 12.10 14.73 0.67
N ASN A 169 12.26 14.81 2.00
CA ASN A 169 12.97 15.91 2.67
C ASN A 169 14.40 15.56 3.13
N LEU A 170 14.89 14.33 2.89
CA LEU A 170 16.22 13.91 3.36
C LEU A 170 17.35 14.22 2.35
N GLY A 171 17.04 14.86 1.23
CA GLY A 171 18.01 15.33 0.23
C GLY A 171 18.53 16.76 0.42
N GLU A 172 17.98 17.54 1.36
CA GLU A 172 18.29 18.98 1.51
C GLU A 172 18.86 19.37 2.89
N VAL A 173 19.65 18.49 3.53
CA VAL A 173 20.47 18.92 4.67
C VAL A 173 21.93 18.66 4.36
N SER A 174 22.47 19.54 3.50
CA SER A 174 23.90 19.82 3.38
C SER A 174 24.07 21.34 3.40
N GLN A 175 24.30 21.91 4.57
CA GLN A 175 25.17 23.08 4.78
C GLN A 175 25.87 22.92 6.12
#